data_AF-A0A934NF93-F1
#
_entry.id   AF-A0A934NF93-F1
#
_cell.length_a   1.000
_cell.length_b   1.000
_cell.length_c   1.000
_cell.angle_alpha   90.00
_cell.angle_beta   90.00
_cell.angle_gamma   90.00
#
_symmetry.space_group_name_H-M   'P 1'
#
loop_
_entity.id
_entity.type
_entity.pdbx_description
1 polymer ?
#
loop_
_entity_poly.entity_id
_entity_poly.type
_entity_poly.pdbx_seq_one_letter_code
_entity_poly.pdbx_strand_id
1 'polypeptide(L)'
;MTAEAKPSEHLARYRRATAGSTTAGAAADVVAEQVALELPIAKQRRVRYTLDMAWRQHRFLKYFALDQEVDASEVMRGLLSLLEEDERVARDLKVRLAAGKP
;
A
#
# COMPACT_ATOMS: atom_id res chain seq x y z
N MET A 1 -38.46 -51.69 53.80
CA MET A 1 -38.12 -53.02 53.28
C MET A 1 -36.89 -52.89 52.40
N THR A 2 -35.82 -53.51 52.86
CA THR A 2 -34.53 -53.78 52.22
C THR A 2 -34.66 -54.73 51.03
N ALA A 3 -33.81 -54.55 50.00
CA ALA A 3 -33.21 -55.61 49.16
C ALA A 3 -32.37 -54.92 48.05
N GLU A 4 -31.04 -54.99 48.10
CA GLU A 4 -30.21 -56.02 47.44
C GLU A 4 -30.11 -55.80 45.92
N ALA A 5 -29.03 -55.19 45.43
CA ALA A 5 -27.75 -55.83 45.08
C ALA A 5 -27.84 -56.81 43.89
N LYS A 6 -27.39 -56.34 42.71
CA LYS A 6 -26.51 -57.13 41.83
C LYS A 6 -25.42 -56.22 41.25
N PRO A 7 -24.13 -56.56 41.46
CA PRO A 7 -23.00 -55.96 40.76
C PRO A 7 -22.78 -56.68 39.40
N SER A 8 -21.85 -56.15 38.60
CA SER A 8 -21.21 -56.74 37.40
C SER A 8 -21.75 -56.28 36.03
N GLU A 9 -20.93 -55.54 35.27
CA GLU A 9 -20.09 -56.11 34.20
C GLU A 9 -19.35 -55.01 33.38
N HIS A 10 -19.74 -53.74 33.48
CA HIS A 10 -19.15 -52.70 32.61
C HIS A 10 -17.85 -52.06 33.11
N LEU A 11 -17.38 -52.39 34.32
CA LEU A 11 -16.01 -52.13 34.77
C LEU A 11 -14.95 -52.81 33.87
N ALA A 12 -15.34 -53.72 32.97
CA ALA A 12 -14.45 -54.31 31.96
C ALA A 12 -14.25 -53.43 30.70
N ARG A 13 -15.12 -52.46 30.41
CA ARG A 13 -14.96 -51.58 29.22
C ARG A 13 -14.12 -50.33 29.46
N TYR A 14 -13.80 -50.02 30.71
CA TYR A 14 -12.97 -48.86 31.04
C TYR A 14 -11.47 -49.01 30.67
N ARG A 15 -11.02 -50.13 30.10
CA ARG A 15 -9.58 -50.41 29.90
C ARG A 15 -9.08 -50.57 28.46
N ARG A 16 -9.93 -50.42 27.42
CA ARG A 16 -9.49 -50.69 26.02
C ARG A 16 -9.58 -49.53 25.02
N ALA A 17 -10.14 -48.37 25.36
CA ALA A 17 -10.32 -47.28 24.39
C ALA A 17 -9.49 -46.02 24.67
N THR A 18 -8.49 -46.09 25.55
CA THR A 18 -7.44 -45.06 25.72
C THR A 18 -6.35 -45.17 24.63
N ALA A 19 -6.76 -45.43 23.39
CA ALA A 19 -5.91 -45.45 22.20
C ALA A 19 -6.78 -45.15 20.99
N GLY A 20 -6.99 -43.86 20.70
CA GLY A 20 -7.77 -43.46 19.53
C GLY A 20 -8.19 -41.99 19.50
N SER A 21 -7.26 -41.14 19.07
CA SER A 21 -7.51 -40.04 18.13
C SER A 21 -8.52 -38.93 18.50
N THR A 22 -7.97 -37.86 19.07
CA THR A 22 -8.09 -36.44 18.66
C THR A 22 -9.40 -35.96 18.01
N THR A 23 -10.19 -35.21 18.78
CA THR A 23 -10.92 -34.01 18.32
C THR A 23 -10.77 -32.95 19.43
N ALA A 24 -9.89 -31.96 19.25
CA ALA A 24 -10.22 -30.66 18.66
C ALA A 24 -11.28 -29.89 19.47
N GLY A 25 -10.82 -29.31 20.58
CA GLY A 25 -11.56 -28.34 21.38
C GLY A 25 -10.62 -27.24 21.85
N ALA A 26 -10.74 -26.08 21.21
CA ALA A 26 -10.61 -24.74 21.79
C ALA A 26 -9.47 -24.47 22.79
N ALA A 27 -8.35 -23.93 22.31
CA ALA A 27 -7.51 -22.92 23.01
C ALA A 27 -6.24 -22.61 22.19
N ALA A 28 -6.40 -22.01 21.01
CA ALA A 28 -5.27 -21.42 20.28
C ALA A 28 -5.70 -20.05 19.73
N ASP A 29 -6.05 -19.22 20.69
CA ASP A 29 -6.46 -17.83 20.60
C ASP A 29 -5.23 -16.95 20.31
N VAL A 30 -4.56 -17.13 19.16
CA VAL A 30 -3.47 -16.24 18.70
C VAL A 30 -3.25 -16.30 17.17
N VAL A 31 -4.29 -16.23 16.34
CA VAL A 31 -4.11 -15.96 14.89
C VAL A 31 -5.23 -15.07 14.35
N ALA A 32 -5.51 -13.97 15.04
CA ALA A 32 -6.51 -12.98 14.61
C ALA A 32 -5.91 -11.56 14.53
N GLU A 33 -4.59 -11.44 14.40
CA GLU A 33 -3.89 -10.16 14.28
C GLU A 33 -3.06 -10.12 13.00
N GLN A 34 -3.75 -10.23 11.88
CA GLN A 34 -3.21 -9.91 10.56
C GLN A 34 -4.35 -9.56 9.60
N VAL A 35 -5.29 -8.74 10.08
CA VAL A 35 -6.06 -7.89 9.17
C VAL A 35 -5.16 -6.70 8.90
N ALA A 36 -4.26 -6.86 7.93
CA ALA A 36 -3.61 -5.73 7.29
C ALA A 36 -4.75 -4.79 6.86
N LEU A 37 -4.87 -3.64 7.51
CA LEU A 37 -5.68 -2.54 6.99
C LEU A 37 -5.01 -2.11 5.69
N GLU A 38 -5.38 -2.77 4.59
CA GLU A 38 -5.19 -2.24 3.25
C GLU A 38 -6.11 -1.03 3.13
N LEU A 39 -5.60 0.11 3.60
CA LEU A 39 -6.12 1.41 3.21
C LEU A 39 -6.18 1.40 1.67
N PRO A 40 -7.32 1.73 1.04
CA PRO A 40 -7.40 1.77 -0.40
C PRO A 40 -6.36 2.78 -0.88
N ILE A 41 -5.32 2.30 -1.58
CA ILE A 41 -4.32 3.16 -2.21
C ILE A 41 -5.12 4.07 -3.15
N ALA A 42 -5.31 5.32 -2.73
CA ALA A 42 -6.07 6.29 -3.49
C ALA A 42 -5.42 6.36 -4.87
N LYS A 43 -6.13 5.86 -5.90
CA LYS A 43 -5.62 5.85 -7.27
C LYS A 43 -5.32 7.30 -7.65
N GLN A 44 -4.03 7.65 -7.70
CA GLN A 44 -3.62 8.97 -8.13
C GLN A 44 -4.11 9.19 -9.55
N ARG A 45 -5.05 10.11 -9.70
CA ARG A 45 -5.68 10.42 -10.99
C ARG A 45 -4.63 11.09 -11.87
N ARG A 46 -4.20 10.42 -12.94
CA ARG A 46 -3.32 11.02 -13.94
C ARG A 46 -4.11 12.02 -14.80
N VAL A 47 -3.56 13.21 -14.99
CA VAL A 47 -4.13 14.27 -15.83
C VAL A 47 -3.12 14.58 -16.95
N ARG A 48 -3.62 14.81 -18.17
CA ARG A 48 -2.80 15.26 -19.30
C ARG A 48 -2.83 16.78 -19.38
N TYR A 49 -1.67 17.40 -19.50
CA TYR A 49 -1.50 18.81 -19.74
C TYR A 49 -0.79 19.02 -21.08
N THR A 50 -1.26 19.96 -21.88
CA THR A 50 -0.66 20.35 -23.16
C THR A 50 -0.12 21.76 -23.02
N LEU A 51 1.12 22.00 -23.44
CA LEU A 51 1.79 23.29 -23.32
C LEU A 51 2.23 23.77 -24.71
N ASP A 52 1.83 24.98 -25.07
CA ASP A 52 2.36 25.66 -26.24
C ASP A 52 3.75 26.24 -25.90
N MET A 53 4.75 25.87 -26.69
CA MET A 53 6.14 26.30 -26.49
C MET A 53 6.69 26.89 -27.77
N ALA A 54 7.56 27.89 -27.65
CA ALA A 54 8.35 28.33 -28.79
C ALA A 54 9.26 27.18 -29.27
N TRP A 55 9.51 27.10 -30.58
CA TRP A 55 10.35 26.05 -31.18
C TRP A 55 11.69 25.84 -30.45
N ARG A 56 12.35 26.94 -30.07
CA ARG A 56 13.63 26.90 -29.34
C ARG A 56 13.51 26.24 -27.97
N GLN A 57 12.43 26.52 -27.24
CA GLN A 57 12.18 25.94 -25.91
C GLN A 57 11.88 24.45 -26.00
N HIS A 58 11.03 24.06 -26.96
CA HIS A 58 10.73 22.65 -27.21
C HIS A 58 12.00 21.86 -27.60
N ARG A 59 12.83 22.42 -28.49
CA ARG A 59 14.11 21.82 -28.88
C ARG A 59 15.06 21.66 -27.70
N PHE A 60 15.17 22.69 -26.86
CA PHE A 60 15.97 22.64 -25.64
C PHE A 60 15.50 21.52 -24.68
N LEU A 61 14.20 21.47 -24.37
CA LEU A 61 13.62 20.46 -23.49
C LEU A 61 13.91 19.04 -24.01
N LYS A 62 13.76 18.82 -25.32
CA LYS A 62 14.05 17.53 -25.94
C LYS A 62 15.51 17.13 -25.76
N TYR A 63 16.46 18.02 -26.02
CA TYR A 63 17.88 17.69 -25.86
C TYR A 63 18.27 17.48 -24.41
N PHE A 64 17.74 18.30 -23.50
CA PHE A 64 17.98 18.13 -22.07
C PHE A 64 17.47 16.76 -21.60
N ALA A 65 16.27 16.36 -22.01
CA ALA A 65 15.72 15.05 -21.67
C ALA A 65 16.57 13.90 -22.24
N LEU A 66 17.05 14.03 -23.49
CA LEU A 66 17.94 13.04 -24.12
C LEU A 66 19.29 12.92 -23.41
N ASP A 67 19.88 14.04 -23.01
CA ASP A 67 21.17 14.09 -22.31
C ASP A 67 21.11 13.39 -20.94
N GLN A 68 19.94 13.46 -20.30
CA GLN A 68 19.69 12.84 -18.99
C GLN A 68 19.06 11.44 -19.11
N GLU A 69 18.89 10.90 -20.33
CA GLU A 69 18.27 9.59 -20.61
C GLU A 69 16.86 9.41 -20.02
N VAL A 70 16.07 10.50 -19.96
CA VAL A 70 14.70 10.50 -19.42
C VAL A 70 13.68 11.03 -20.41
N ASP A 71 12.39 10.79 -20.14
CA ASP A 71 11.31 11.39 -20.91
C ASP A 71 11.17 12.90 -20.62
N ALA A 72 10.83 13.69 -21.64
CA ALA A 72 10.54 15.12 -21.45
C ALA A 72 9.41 15.37 -20.43
N SER A 73 8.47 14.43 -20.31
CA SER A 73 7.41 14.49 -19.29
C SER A 73 7.95 14.31 -17.87
N GLU A 74 9.04 13.56 -17.67
CA GLU A 74 9.71 13.42 -16.38
C GLU A 74 10.43 14.69 -15.98
N VAL A 75 11.13 15.32 -16.93
CA VAL A 75 11.75 16.63 -16.72
C VAL A 75 10.70 17.66 -16.28
N MET A 76 9.56 17.72 -16.97
CA MET A 76 8.48 18.65 -16.60
C MET A 76 7.90 18.36 -15.22
N ARG A 77 7.73 17.08 -14.86
CA ARG A 77 7.31 16.71 -13.50
C ARG A 77 8.34 17.12 -12.45
N GLY A 78 9.63 16.89 -12.70
CA GLY A 78 10.70 17.31 -11.80
C GLY A 78 10.76 18.83 -11.60
N LEU A 79 10.53 19.61 -12.66
CA LEU A 79 10.42 21.07 -12.56
C LEU A 79 9.22 21.51 -11.71
N LEU A 80 8.08 20.82 -11.82
CA LEU A 80 6.91 21.09 -10.99
C LEU A 80 7.17 20.74 -9.52
N SER A 81 7.76 19.56 -9.26
CA SER A 81 8.16 19.17 -7.90
C SER A 81 9.13 20.17 -7.28
N LEU A 82 10.11 20.65 -8.04
CA LEU A 82 11.04 21.69 -7.57
C LEU A 82 10.33 22.98 -7.18
N LEU A 83 9.27 23.36 -7.91
CA LEU A 83 8.45 24.54 -7.57
C LEU A 83 7.57 24.33 -6.34
N GLU A 84 7.13 23.09 -6.09
CA GLU A 84 6.34 22.73 -4.90
C GLU A 84 7.21 22.65 -3.64
N GLU A 85 8.43 22.14 -3.77
CA GLU A 85 9.34 21.87 -2.66
C GLU A 85 10.25 23.05 -2.29
N ASP A 86 10.69 23.86 -3.27
CA ASP A 86 11.60 25.00 -3.04
C ASP A 86 10.89 26.35 -3.20
N GLU A 87 10.56 26.97 -2.05
CA GLU A 87 9.94 28.30 -2.01
C GLU A 87 10.76 29.39 -2.71
N ARG A 88 12.09 29.25 -2.77
CA ARG A 88 12.96 30.26 -3.41
C ARG A 88 12.77 30.21 -4.91
N VAL A 89 12.76 29.02 -5.49
CA VAL A 89 12.50 28.83 -6.94
C VAL A 89 11.10 29.34 -7.28
N ALA A 90 10.09 29.02 -6.45
CA ALA A 90 8.74 29.53 -6.65
C ALA A 90 8.66 31.06 -6.59
N ARG A 91 9.37 31.69 -5.66
CA ARG A 91 9.45 33.15 -5.51
C ARG A 91 10.15 33.79 -6.71
N ASP A 92 11.28 33.27 -7.12
CA ASP A 92 12.04 33.78 -8.27
C ASP A 92 11.22 33.66 -9.56
N LEU A 93 10.49 32.56 -9.74
CA LEU A 93 9.57 32.40 -10.86
C LEU A 93 8.46 33.46 -10.82
N LYS A 94 7.84 33.71 -9.65
CA LYS A 94 6.83 34.78 -9.49
C LYS A 94 7.37 36.15 -9.89
N VAL A 95 8.59 36.49 -9.47
CA VAL A 95 9.23 37.77 -9.83
C VAL A 95 9.46 37.86 -11.34
N ARG A 96 9.96 36.81 -11.98
CA ARG A 96 10.17 36.78 -13.44
C ARG A 96 8.87 36.89 -14.23
N LEU A 97 7.80 36.24 -13.77
CA LEU A 97 6.48 36.34 -14.38
C LEU A 97 5.87 37.74 -14.22
N ALA A 98 6.12 38.42 -13.09
CA ALA A 98 5.71 39.80 -12.89
C ALA A 98 6.49 40.78 -13.78
N ALA A 99 7.78 40.53 -14.00
CA ALA A 99 8.65 41.33 -14.86
C ALA A 99 8.46 41.07 -16.37
N GLY A 100 7.95 39.88 -16.73
CA GLY A 100 7.73 39.44 -18.10
C GLY A 100 6.26 39.47 -18.56
N LYS A 101 5.38 40.14 -17.81
CA LYS A 101 4.06 40.53 -18.32
C LYS A 101 4.29 41.46 -19.52
N PRO A 102 3.65 41.25 -20.68
CA PRO A 102 3.66 42.26 -21.73
C PRO A 102 3.14 43.60 -21.20
#